data_AF-A0A7S2DSQ4-F1
#
_entry.id   AF-A0A7S2DSQ4-F1
#
_cell.length_a   1.000
_cell.length_b   1.000
_cell.length_c   1.000
_cell.angle_alpha   90.00
_cell.angle_beta   90.00
_cell.angle_gamma   90.00
#
_symmetry.space_group_name_H-M   'P 1'
#
loop_
_entity.id
_entity.type
_entity.pdbx_description
1 polymer ?
#
loop_
_entity_poly.entity_id
_entity_poly.type
_entity_poly.pdbx_seq_one_letter_code
_entity_poly.pdbx_strand_id
1 'polypeptide(L)'
;SIAGLLEGPWLLYDNSSQPPFYFLFYSANSCRSGHYAIGVARSASLLGPYAKLAEPLLATSANASSPFLDPGHCSVVRSSAGRGGAARHDALMVYGAFQRNASNGRRLLDRGRQMMFARLSFGRDRWPRILNPLHPSDRQHRMHELQPSILDTLG
;
A
#
# COMPACT_ATOMS: atom_id res chain seq x y z
N SER A 1 16.50 -9.46 22.83
CA SER A 1 15.37 -9.16 21.93
C SER A 1 15.88 -8.31 20.78
N ILE A 2 15.43 -8.53 19.55
CA ILE A 2 15.75 -7.62 18.45
C ILE A 2 14.72 -6.49 18.58
N ALA A 3 15.17 -5.29 18.92
CA ALA A 3 14.29 -4.12 18.97
C ALA A 3 13.64 -3.96 17.59
N GLY A 4 12.31 -4.14 17.53
CA GLY A 4 11.56 -3.96 16.30
C GLY A 4 11.59 -2.49 15.90
N LEU A 5 12.21 -2.18 14.77
CA LEU A 5 12.18 -0.83 14.18
C LEU A 5 10.73 -0.45 13.87
N LEU A 6 10.32 0.74 14.30
CA LEU A 6 9.12 1.43 13.83
C LEU A 6 9.56 2.68 13.08
N GLU A 7 9.15 2.80 11.82
CA GLU A 7 9.57 3.92 10.94
C GLU A 7 8.51 4.27 9.91
N GLY A 8 8.77 5.32 9.12
CA GLY A 8 7.90 5.77 8.03
C GLY A 8 6.46 6.04 8.48
N PRO A 9 6.23 6.87 9.52
CA PRO A 9 4.89 7.18 9.96
C PRO A 9 4.14 8.01 8.91
N TRP A 10 2.87 7.69 8.72
CA TRP A 10 1.95 8.50 7.92
C TRP A 10 0.62 8.65 8.65
N LEU A 11 0.19 9.89 8.89
CA LEU A 11 -1.05 10.17 9.59
C LEU A 11 -2.15 10.57 8.60
N LEU A 12 -3.31 9.92 8.70
CA LEU A 12 -4.52 10.27 7.97
C LEU A 12 -5.63 10.64 8.95
N TYR A 13 -6.15 11.86 8.84
CA TYR A 13 -7.39 12.24 9.52
C TYR A 13 -8.60 11.87 8.65
N ASP A 14 -9.60 11.22 9.25
CA ASP A 14 -10.84 10.86 8.58
C ASP A 14 -12.07 11.29 9.40
N ASN A 15 -12.81 12.25 8.85
CA ASN A 15 -14.07 12.76 9.38
C ASN A 15 -15.31 12.28 8.59
N SER A 16 -15.16 11.27 7.73
CA SER A 16 -16.28 10.71 6.94
C SER A 16 -17.28 9.90 7.78
N SER A 17 -17.00 9.69 9.08
CA SER A 17 -17.92 9.12 10.07
C SER A 17 -17.87 9.92 11.37
N GLN A 18 -18.84 9.70 12.25
CA GLN A 18 -18.81 10.18 13.62
C GLN A 18 -18.69 9.00 14.61
N PRO A 19 -17.71 9.03 15.55
CA PRO A 19 -16.66 10.04 15.69
C PRO A 19 -15.63 9.98 14.52
N PRO A 20 -14.86 11.07 14.30
CA PRO A 20 -13.72 11.03 13.39
C PRO A 20 -12.59 10.18 13.96
N PHE A 21 -11.71 9.70 13.09
CA PHE A 21 -10.53 8.94 13.50
C PHE A 21 -9.25 9.50 12.87
N TYR A 22 -8.18 9.48 13.65
CA TYR A 22 -6.81 9.59 13.20
C TYR A 22 -6.27 8.18 12.98
N PHE A 23 -5.77 7.89 11.79
CA PHE A 23 -5.10 6.64 11.44
C PHE A 23 -3.61 6.90 11.29
N LEU A 24 -2.80 6.27 12.15
CA LEU A 24 -1.36 6.27 12.08
C LEU A 24 -0.91 4.99 11.39
N PHE A 25 -0.53 5.11 10.13
CA PHE A 25 0.17 4.06 9.39
C PHE A 25 1.65 4.11 9.75
N TYR A 26 2.28 2.95 9.83
CA TYR A 26 3.70 2.83 10.15
C TYR A 26 4.28 1.58 9.51
N SER A 27 5.59 1.56 9.33
CA SER A 27 6.31 0.34 8.97
C SER A 27 6.93 -0.25 10.22
N ALA A 28 6.83 -1.56 10.36
CA ALA A 28 7.42 -2.31 11.45
C ALA A 28 8.44 -3.33 10.93
N ASN A 29 9.41 -3.64 11.77
CA ASN A 29 10.58 -4.45 11.48
C ASN A 29 11.55 -3.75 10.51
N SER A 30 12.68 -4.39 10.23
CA SER A 30 13.64 -3.88 9.23
C SER A 30 13.36 -4.54 7.89
N CYS A 31 13.47 -3.78 6.80
CA CYS A 31 13.54 -4.39 5.47
C CYS A 31 14.70 -5.39 5.36
N ARG A 32 15.73 -5.35 6.22
CA ARG A 32 16.79 -6.37 6.22
C ARG A 32 16.37 -7.71 6.80
N SER A 33 15.31 -7.77 7.62
CA SER A 33 14.90 -9.00 8.31
C SER A 33 13.95 -9.90 7.52
N GLY A 34 13.40 -9.44 6.39
CA GLY A 34 12.41 -10.23 5.63
C GLY A 34 10.97 -10.13 6.15
N HIS A 35 10.79 -9.37 7.24
CA HIS A 35 9.51 -9.23 7.94
C HIS A 35 8.98 -7.79 7.88
N TYR A 36 9.43 -6.98 6.91
CA TYR A 36 8.94 -5.61 6.78
C TYR A 36 7.45 -5.61 6.44
N ALA A 37 6.68 -4.88 7.23
CA ALA A 37 5.24 -4.86 7.12
C ALA A 37 4.69 -3.47 7.45
N ILE A 38 3.52 -3.16 6.89
CA ILE A 38 2.75 -1.96 7.19
C ILE A 38 1.75 -2.32 8.28
N GLY A 39 1.81 -1.60 9.40
CA GLY A 39 0.80 -1.60 10.44
C GLY A 39 -0.06 -0.34 10.36
N VAL A 40 -1.18 -0.37 11.10
CA VAL A 40 -2.03 0.80 11.31
C VAL A 40 -2.54 0.80 12.74
N ALA A 41 -2.56 1.99 13.34
CA ALA A 41 -3.22 2.25 14.60
C ALA A 41 -4.22 3.38 14.43
N ARG A 42 -5.25 3.45 15.29
CA ARG A 42 -6.23 4.54 15.25
C ARG A 42 -6.57 5.11 16.60
N SER A 43 -6.99 6.37 16.62
CA SER A 43 -7.44 7.10 17.80
C SER A 43 -8.52 8.11 17.44
N ALA A 44 -9.42 8.44 18.37
CA ALA A 44 -10.35 9.55 18.24
C ALA A 44 -9.71 10.92 18.59
N SER A 45 -8.49 10.92 19.13
CA SER A 45 -7.70 12.11 19.47
C SER A 45 -6.32 12.04 18.80
N LEU A 46 -5.85 13.18 18.29
CA LEU A 46 -4.54 13.30 17.64
C LEU A 46 -3.41 12.73 18.52
N LEU A 47 -3.48 12.98 19.83
CA LEU A 47 -2.47 12.59 20.81
C LEU A 47 -2.70 11.19 21.41
N GLY A 48 -3.73 10.46 20.97
CA GLY A 48 -4.03 9.11 21.42
C GLY A 48 -5.02 9.02 22.60
N PRO A 49 -5.11 7.84 23.23
CA PRO A 49 -4.33 6.63 22.96
C PRO A 49 -4.68 5.99 21.61
N TYR A 50 -3.68 5.42 20.93
CA TYR A 50 -3.88 4.70 19.67
C TYR A 50 -4.05 3.20 19.92
N ALA A 51 -5.17 2.64 19.45
CA ALA A 51 -5.37 1.19 19.37
C ALA A 51 -4.73 0.68 18.07
N LYS A 52 -3.97 -0.42 18.14
CA LYS A 52 -3.35 -1.06 16.96
C LYS A 52 -4.32 -2.05 16.31
N LEU A 53 -4.27 -2.16 14.99
CA LEU A 53 -4.82 -3.32 14.29
C LEU A 53 -4.03 -4.55 14.73
N ALA A 54 -4.74 -5.64 15.05
CA ALA A 54 -4.12 -6.84 15.63
C ALA A 54 -3.06 -7.45 14.70
N GLU A 55 -3.38 -7.52 13.40
CA GLU A 55 -2.49 -8.02 12.35
C GLU A 55 -1.95 -6.87 11.49
N PRO A 56 -0.78 -7.07 10.83
CA PRO A 56 -0.29 -6.11 9.84
C PRO A 56 -1.33 -5.86 8.75
N LEU A 57 -1.46 -4.60 8.33
CA LEU A 57 -2.31 -4.22 7.21
C LEU A 57 -1.77 -4.80 5.89
N LEU A 58 -0.45 -4.83 5.72
CA LEU A 58 0.22 -5.44 4.57
C LEU A 58 1.55 -6.03 4.98
N ALA A 59 1.80 -7.28 4.59
CA ALA A 59 3.07 -7.97 4.79
C ALA A 59 3.44 -8.78 3.54
N THR A 60 4.66 -9.29 3.49
CA THR A 60 5.07 -10.27 2.48
C THR A 60 4.11 -11.47 2.49
N SER A 61 3.56 -11.82 1.32
CA SER A 61 2.70 -12.99 1.19
C SER A 61 3.51 -14.28 1.38
N ALA A 62 2.91 -15.25 2.09
CA ALA A 62 3.41 -16.62 2.16
C ALA A 62 3.30 -17.35 0.82
N ASN A 63 2.46 -16.87 -0.11
CA ASN A 63 2.40 -17.41 -1.46
C ASN A 63 3.66 -17.00 -2.24
N ALA A 64 4.48 -17.99 -2.61
CA ALA A 64 5.73 -17.79 -3.34
C ALA A 64 5.53 -17.18 -4.74
N SER A 65 4.33 -17.30 -5.33
CA SER A 65 3.97 -16.67 -6.60
C SER A 65 3.75 -15.16 -6.48
N SER A 66 3.65 -14.60 -5.26
CA SER A 66 3.57 -13.15 -5.07
C SER A 66 4.87 -12.48 -5.54
N PRO A 67 4.82 -11.57 -6.53
CA PRO A 67 6.02 -11.00 -7.14
C PRO A 67 6.70 -9.94 -6.27
N PHE A 68 6.17 -9.62 -5.10
CA PHE A 68 6.68 -8.56 -4.23
C PHE A 68 6.98 -9.02 -2.81
N LEU A 69 7.99 -8.37 -2.23
CA LEU A 69 8.55 -8.60 -0.90
C LEU A 69 8.69 -7.28 -0.13
N ASP A 70 8.59 -7.37 1.19
CA ASP A 70 8.89 -6.28 2.13
C ASP A 70 8.18 -4.96 1.82
N PRO A 71 6.83 -4.97 1.82
CA PRO A 71 6.05 -3.76 1.66
C PRO A 71 6.24 -2.82 2.86
N GLY A 72 6.37 -1.53 2.61
CA GLY A 72 6.43 -0.54 3.68
C GLY A 72 6.74 0.88 3.23
N HIS A 73 7.02 1.75 4.18
CA HIS A 73 7.22 3.19 4.01
C HIS A 73 6.10 3.81 3.17
N CYS A 74 4.87 3.71 3.66
CA CYS A 74 3.69 4.09 2.88
C CYS A 74 3.30 5.55 3.08
N SER A 75 2.58 6.08 2.09
CA SER A 75 1.71 7.24 2.22
C SER A 75 0.29 6.87 1.82
N VAL A 76 -0.71 7.51 2.42
CA VAL A 76 -2.12 7.19 2.19
C VAL A 76 -2.88 8.48 1.89
N VAL A 77 -3.51 8.53 0.72
CA VAL A 77 -4.32 9.67 0.29
C VAL A 77 -5.78 9.26 0.14
N ARG A 78 -6.70 10.14 0.50
CA ARG A 78 -8.14 9.93 0.28
C ARG A 78 -8.43 9.95 -1.21
N SER A 79 -9.23 9.00 -1.68
CA SER A 79 -9.79 9.09 -3.02
C SER A 79 -10.86 10.17 -3.03
N SER A 80 -10.74 11.14 -3.93
CA SER A 80 -11.71 12.24 -4.09
C SER A 80 -12.95 11.83 -4.90
N ALA A 81 -12.94 10.68 -5.57
CA ALA A 81 -13.99 10.29 -6.51
C ALA A 81 -14.35 8.81 -6.39
N GLY A 82 -15.56 8.53 -5.91
CA GLY A 82 -16.21 7.25 -6.15
C GLY A 82 -16.61 7.16 -7.62
N ARG A 83 -15.99 6.27 -8.40
CA ARG A 83 -16.48 5.97 -9.75
C ARG A 83 -17.86 5.29 -9.59
N GLY A 84 -18.92 5.92 -10.10
CA GLY A 84 -20.27 5.32 -10.10
C GLY A 84 -21.06 5.41 -8.79
N GLY A 85 -20.81 6.40 -7.93
CA GLY A 85 -21.62 6.59 -6.71
C GLY A 85 -21.35 5.59 -5.57
N ALA A 86 -20.41 4.66 -5.77
CA ALA A 86 -19.88 3.84 -4.69
C ALA A 86 -19.08 4.71 -3.69
N ALA A 87 -19.30 4.47 -2.40
CA ALA A 87 -19.12 5.40 -1.30
C ALA A 87 -17.76 6.10 -1.17
N ARG A 88 -17.80 7.29 -0.54
CA ARG A 88 -16.72 8.24 -0.19
C ARG A 88 -15.68 7.69 0.82
N HIS A 89 -15.45 6.38 0.88
CA HIS A 89 -14.64 5.73 1.92
C HIS A 89 -13.41 4.99 1.39
N ASP A 90 -12.98 5.27 0.16
CA ASP A 90 -11.77 4.68 -0.41
C ASP A 90 -10.54 5.57 -0.18
N ALA A 91 -9.39 4.95 0.03
CA ALA A 91 -8.09 5.61 0.01
C ALA A 91 -7.12 4.86 -0.91
N LEU A 92 -6.13 5.58 -1.44
CA LEU A 92 -5.02 5.00 -2.17
C LEU A 92 -3.80 5.00 -1.24
N MET A 93 -3.24 3.83 -1.00
CA MET A 93 -1.97 3.66 -0.32
C MET A 93 -0.87 3.50 -1.35
N VAL A 94 0.15 4.33 -1.27
CA VAL A 94 1.40 4.21 -2.04
C VAL A 94 2.46 3.67 -1.10
N TYR A 95 3.27 2.69 -1.53
CA TYR A 95 4.29 2.08 -0.68
C TYR A 95 5.45 1.53 -1.51
N GLY A 96 6.61 1.33 -0.90
CA GLY A 96 7.74 0.67 -1.55
C GLY A 96 7.73 -0.85 -1.32
N ALA A 97 8.17 -1.64 -2.30
CA ALA A 97 8.41 -3.08 -2.16
C ALA A 97 9.56 -3.54 -3.06
N PHE A 98 10.22 -4.64 -2.72
CA PHE A 98 11.19 -5.28 -3.61
C PHE A 98 10.50 -6.25 -4.55
N GLN A 99 11.01 -6.37 -5.78
CA GLN A 99 10.63 -7.48 -6.65
C GLN A 99 11.21 -8.79 -6.12
N ARG A 100 10.40 -9.84 -6.17
CA ARG A 100 10.77 -11.23 -5.89
C ARG A 100 11.36 -11.84 -7.16
N ASN A 101 12.55 -12.41 -7.05
CA ASN A 101 13.12 -13.25 -8.09
C ASN A 101 12.32 -14.56 -8.16
N ALA A 102 11.76 -14.88 -9.33
CA ALA A 102 10.93 -16.05 -9.52
C ALA A 102 11.67 -17.39 -9.36
N SER A 103 12.99 -17.43 -9.60
CA SER A 103 13.76 -18.68 -9.53
C SER A 103 14.22 -19.04 -8.11
N ASN A 104 14.45 -18.05 -7.24
CA ASN A 104 15.00 -18.28 -5.90
C ASN A 104 14.25 -17.59 -4.77
N GLY A 105 13.19 -16.86 -5.07
CA GLY A 105 12.34 -16.19 -4.08
C GLY A 105 12.99 -15.01 -3.35
N ARG A 106 14.23 -14.62 -3.68
CA ARG A 106 14.97 -13.52 -3.03
C ARG A 106 14.61 -12.16 -3.65
N ARG A 107 15.00 -11.08 -2.97
CA ARG A 107 14.88 -9.71 -3.48
C ARG A 107 15.81 -9.49 -4.66
N LEU A 108 15.31 -8.79 -5.68
CA LEU A 108 16.14 -8.17 -6.72
C LEU A 108 16.67 -6.83 -6.20
N LEU A 109 17.85 -6.84 -5.57
CA LEU A 109 18.43 -5.66 -4.92
C LEU A 109 18.95 -4.63 -5.94
N ASP A 110 19.40 -5.08 -7.11
CA ASP A 110 19.85 -4.26 -8.25
C ASP A 110 18.74 -3.34 -8.78
N ARG A 111 17.48 -3.71 -8.59
CA ARG A 111 16.31 -2.90 -8.97
C ARG A 111 15.91 -1.91 -7.89
N GLY A 112 16.44 -2.02 -6.68
CA GLY A 112 15.96 -1.25 -5.54
C GLY A 112 14.48 -1.51 -5.20
N ARG A 113 13.90 -0.67 -4.34
CA ARG A 113 12.47 -0.72 -4.02
C ARG A 113 11.67 -0.02 -5.11
N GLN A 114 10.60 -0.67 -5.54
CA GLN A 114 9.67 -0.17 -6.54
C GLN A 114 8.44 0.43 -5.85
N MET A 115 7.89 1.49 -6.44
CA MET A 115 6.67 2.14 -5.96
C MET A 115 5.45 1.32 -6.37
N MET A 116 4.64 0.98 -5.38
CA MET A 116 3.43 0.16 -5.49
C MET A 116 2.22 0.93 -4.97
N PHE A 117 1.04 0.49 -5.39
CA PHE A 117 -0.22 1.09 -5.01
C PHE A 117 -1.19 0.02 -4.50
N ALA A 118 -1.98 0.34 -3.50
CA ALA A 118 -3.09 -0.50 -3.03
C ALA A 118 -4.30 0.38 -2.74
N ARG A 119 -5.49 -0.12 -3.09
CA ARG A 119 -6.75 0.52 -2.67
C ARG A 119 -7.10 0.04 -1.27
N LEU A 120 -7.40 0.98 -0.40
CA LEU A 120 -7.94 0.73 0.93
C LEU A 120 -9.44 1.04 0.92
N SER A 121 -10.22 0.18 1.56
CA SER A 121 -11.58 0.48 2.00
C SER A 121 -11.64 0.53 3.51
N PHE A 122 -12.53 1.36 4.05
CA PHE A 122 -12.80 1.40 5.47
C PHE A 122 -14.16 0.75 5.72
N GLY A 123 -14.14 -0.39 6.43
CA GLY A 123 -15.36 -1.10 6.81
C GLY A 123 -16.17 -0.34 7.86
N ARG A 124 -17.32 -0.90 8.25
CA ARG A 124 -18.16 -0.33 9.35
C ARG A 124 -17.41 -0.27 10.68
N ASP A 125 -16.52 -1.23 10.92
CA ASP A 125 -15.65 -1.26 12.10
C ASP A 125 -14.53 -0.22 12.05
N ARG A 126 -14.43 0.55 10.95
CA ARG A 126 -13.49 1.64 10.69
C ARG A 126 -12.04 1.20 10.52
N TRP A 127 -11.75 -0.09 10.38
CA TRP A 127 -10.40 -0.55 10.06
C TRP A 127 -10.18 -0.57 8.54
N PRO A 128 -9.02 -0.12 8.04
CA PRO A 128 -8.71 -0.20 6.62
C PRO A 128 -8.49 -1.67 6.22
N ARG A 129 -8.93 -2.00 5.01
CA ARG A 129 -8.71 -3.28 4.36
C ARG A 129 -8.23 -3.05 2.94
N ILE A 130 -7.27 -3.84 2.50
CA ILE A 130 -6.80 -3.82 1.12
C ILE A 130 -7.86 -4.48 0.24
N LEU A 131 -8.41 -3.74 -0.73
CA LEU A 131 -9.45 -4.24 -1.62
C LEU A 131 -8.91 -5.05 -2.81
N ASN A 132 -7.66 -4.77 -3.20
CA ASN A 132 -6.90 -5.55 -4.17
C ASN A 132 -5.44 -5.44 -3.74
N PRO A 133 -4.80 -6.47 -3.16
CA PRO A 133 -3.36 -6.54 -3.33
C PRO A 133 -3.21 -6.62 -4.84
N LEU A 134 -2.59 -5.63 -5.48
CA LEU A 134 -2.33 -5.71 -6.92
C LEU A 134 -1.42 -6.93 -7.15
N HIS A 135 -2.02 -8.09 -7.34
CA HIS A 135 -1.44 -9.20 -8.04
C HIS A 135 -1.63 -8.86 -9.53
N PRO A 136 -0.55 -8.60 -10.29
CA PRO A 136 -0.66 -8.18 -11.69
C PRO A 136 -1.11 -9.29 -12.65
N SER A 137 -1.83 -10.34 -12.21
CA SER A 137 -2.08 -11.49 -13.10
C SER A 137 -3.17 -11.30 -14.15
N ASP A 138 -4.06 -10.31 -14.06
CA ASP A 138 -5.27 -10.37 -14.91
C ASP A 138 -5.41 -9.25 -15.96
N ARG A 139 -4.43 -8.34 -16.12
CA ARG A 139 -4.31 -7.50 -17.33
C ARG A 139 -2.87 -7.13 -17.63
N GLN A 140 -2.16 -8.04 -18.30
CA GLN A 140 -0.99 -7.68 -19.07
C GLN A 140 -1.44 -6.92 -20.32
N HIS A 141 -1.70 -5.61 -20.21
CA HIS A 141 -1.59 -4.77 -21.39
C HIS A 141 -0.09 -4.62 -21.69
N ARG A 142 0.33 -5.30 -22.77
CA ARG A 142 1.63 -5.15 -23.43
C ARG A 142 2.08 -3.69 -23.40
N MET A 143 3.22 -3.43 -22.76
CA MET A 143 4.08 -2.33 -23.21
C MET A 143 4.84 -2.84 -24.43
N HIS A 144 4.27 -2.62 -25.62
CA HIS A 144 5.00 -2.67 -26.88
C HIS A 144 4.83 -1.33 -27.59
N GLU A 145 5.99 -0.78 -27.95
CA GLU A 145 6.23 0.18 -29.03
C GLU A 145 5.54 1.55 -28.94
N LEU A 146 6.32 2.55 -28.50
CA LEU A 146 6.20 3.89 -29.05
C LEU A 146 6.66 3.84 -30.51
N GLN A 147 5.75 3.95 -31.47
CA GLN A 147 6.08 4.39 -32.82
C GLN A 147 5.81 5.90 -32.93
N PRO A 148 6.78 6.71 -33.38
CA PRO A 148 6.55 8.12 -33.67
C PRO A 148 6.06 8.29 -35.11
N SER A 149 4.86 8.87 -35.30
CA SER A 149 4.52 9.80 -36.40
C SER A 149 3.00 10.04 -36.50
N ILE A 150 2.53 11.14 -35.91
CA ILE A 150 1.41 11.90 -36.47
C ILE A 150 1.87 13.36 -36.52
N LEU A 151 2.67 13.63 -37.54
CA LEU A 151 2.86 14.94 -38.16
C LEU A 151 3.01 14.63 -39.65
N ASP A 152 1.88 14.55 -40.34
CA ASP A 152 1.71 14.80 -41.79
C ASP A 152 0.27 14.48 -42.19
N THR A 153 -0.68 15.32 -41.77
CA THR A 153 -1.94 15.53 -42.51
C THR A 153 -2.49 16.93 -42.22
N LEU A 154 -1.69 17.94 -42.54
CA LEU A 154 -2.18 19.27 -42.93
C LEU A 154 -1.34 19.68 -44.14
N GLY A 155 -1.88 19.43 -45.32
CA GLY A 155 -1.27 19.62 -46.63
C GLY A 155 -2.07 18.86 -47.68
#